data_AF-A0A920H332-F1
#
_entry.id   AF-A0A920H332-F1
#
_cell.length_a   1.000
_cell.length_b   1.000
_cell.length_c   1.000
_cell.angle_alpha   90.00
_cell.angle_beta   90.00
_cell.angle_gamma   90.00
#
_symmetry.space_group_name_H-M   'P 1'
#
loop_
_entity.id
_entity.type
_entity.pdbx_description
1 polymer ?
#
loop_
_entity_poly.entity_id
_entity_poly.type
_entity_poly.pdbx_seq_one_letter_code
_entity_poly.pdbx_strand_id
1 'polypeptide(L)' 'MGIFKKNPDGVDEVRLTENFEDHNPIWSPDGERIAFLSTRGSDDLDIYTLNIESMKKII' A
#
# COMPACT_ATOMS: atom_id res chain seq x y z
N MET A 1 -7.09 -5.24 -7.64
CA MET A 1 -7.40 -5.13 -6.20
C MET A 1 -6.58 -3.95 -5.65
N GLY A 2 -6.24 -3.85 -4.37
CA GLY A 2 -5.40 -2.74 -3.88
C GLY A 2 -5.11 -2.85 -2.40
N ILE A 3 -4.14 -2.08 -1.93
CA ILE A 3 -3.78 -2.00 -0.51
C ILE A 3 -4.54 -0.85 0.14
N PHE A 4 -5.14 -1.12 1.30
CA PHE A 4 -5.88 -0.15 2.08
C PHE A 4 -5.29 -0.07 3.48
N LYS A 5 -5.21 1.15 4.01
CA LYS A 5 -4.92 1.39 5.43
C LYS A 5 -6.23 1.71 6.12
N LYS A 6 -6.45 1.09 7.27
CA LYS A 6 -7.64 1.27 8.08
C LYS A 6 -7.25 1.37 9.54
N ASN A 7 -7.80 2.33 10.26
CA ASN A 7 -7.65 2.37 11.72
C ASN A 7 -8.35 1.15 12.36
N PRO A 8 -7.92 0.69 13.55
CA PRO A 8 -8.50 -0.49 14.20
C PRO A 8 -10.01 -0.40 14.45
N ASP A 9 -10.53 0.82 14.58
CA ASP A 9 -11.96 1.15 14.74
C ASP A 9 -12.73 1.13 13.41
N GLY A 10 -12.02 1.07 12.29
CA GLY A 10 -12.57 0.96 10.96
C GLY A 10 -13.10 2.25 10.34
N VAL A 11 -12.88 3.41 10.98
CA VAL A 11 -13.54 4.66 10.58
C VAL A 11 -12.75 5.42 9.51
N ASP A 12 -11.44 5.24 9.46
CA ASP A 12 -10.54 5.93 8.51
C ASP A 12 -9.90 4.96 7.52
N GLU A 13 -10.66 4.53 6.51
CA GLU A 13 -10.14 3.72 5.42
C GLU A 13 -9.58 4.60 4.30
N VAL A 14 -8.30 4.42 3.98
CA VAL A 14 -7.61 5.14 2.91
C VAL A 14 -6.99 4.13 1.96
N ARG A 15 -7.26 4.28 0.67
CA ARG A 15 -6.62 3.50 -0.38
C ARG A 15 -5.18 3.98 -0.59
N LEU A 16 -4.23 3.06 -0.57
CA LEU A 16 -2.79 3.35 -0.63
C LEU A 16 -2.16 3.12 -2.00
N THR A 17 -2.78 2.32 -2.86
CA THR A 17 -2.27 1.97 -4.18
C THR A 17 -3.35 2.14 -5.24
N GLU A 18 -2.96 2.47 -6.48
CA GLU A 18 -3.90 2.54 -7.61
C GLU A 18 -4.23 1.15 -8.18
N ASN A 19 -5.12 1.06 -9.18
CA ASN A 19 -5.75 -0.16 -9.72
C ASN A 19 -4.77 -1.21 -10.28
N PHE A 20 -4.06 -1.89 -9.38
CA PHE A 20 -3.13 -2.97 -9.66
C PHE A 20 -3.53 -4.25 -8.90
N GLU A 21 -2.98 -5.38 -9.32
CA GLU A 21 -3.10 -6.63 -8.57
C GLU A 21 -2.03 -6.65 -7.48
N ASP A 22 -2.35 -6.03 -6.34
CA ASP A 22 -1.46 -5.96 -5.19
C ASP A 22 -1.72 -7.10 -4.20
N HIS A 23 -0.65 -7.77 -3.77
CA HIS A 23 -0.71 -8.96 -2.92
C HIS A 23 0.28 -8.91 -1.75
N ASN A 24 -0.08 -9.62 -0.68
CA ASN A 24 0.76 -9.93 0.48
C ASN A 24 1.47 -8.71 1.10
N PRO A 25 0.74 -7.65 1.50
CA PRO A 25 1.36 -6.50 2.14
C PRO A 25 1.92 -6.87 3.52
N ILE A 26 3.12 -6.37 3.83
CA ILE A 26 3.72 -6.44 5.16
C ILE A 26 4.22 -5.05 5.57
N TRP A 27 4.00 -4.71 6.83
CA TRP A 27 4.52 -3.47 7.42
C TRP A 27 6.00 -3.62 7.79
N SER A 28 6.76 -2.55 7.60
CA SER A 28 8.07 -2.44 8.25
C SER A 28 7.92 -2.36 9.78
N PRO A 29 8.92 -2.81 10.56
CA PRO A 29 8.84 -2.76 12.02
C PRO A 29 8.67 -1.35 12.62
N ASP A 30 9.16 -0.33 11.91
CA ASP A 30 9.02 1.09 12.27
C ASP A 30 7.64 1.69 11.88
N GLY A 31 6.83 0.98 11.11
CA GLY A 31 5.53 1.43 10.64
C GLY A 31 5.57 2.50 9.54
N GLU A 32 6.74 2.81 8.98
CA GLU A 32 6.89 3.89 7.97
C GLU A 32 6.70 3.40 6.53
N ARG A 33 6.78 2.09 6.30
CA ARG A 33 6.77 1.48 4.97
C ARG A 33 5.92 0.22 4.90
N ILE A 34 5.44 -0.07 3.70
CA ILE A 34 4.80 -1.35 3.35
C ILE A 34 5.57 -1.96 2.18
N ALA A 35 5.93 -3.25 2.29
CA ALA A 35 6.40 -4.05 1.17
C ALA A 35 5.27 -4.96 0.67
N PHE A 36 5.15 -5.14 -0.65
CA PHE A 36 4.08 -5.94 -1.25
C PHE A 36 4.45 -6.36 -2.69
N LEU A 37 3.73 -7.34 -3.23
CA LEU A 37 3.90 -7.82 -4.60
C LEU A 37 2.91 -7.12 -5.53
N SER A 38 3.34 -6.77 -6.75
CA SER A 38 2.48 -6.13 -7.76
C SER A 38 2.98 -6.37 -9.18
N THR A 39 2.10 -6.24 -10.16
CA THR A 39 2.39 -6.34 -11.61
C THR A 39 2.42 -4.95 -12.26
N ARG A 40 3.15 -3.98 -11.67
CA ARG A 40 3.13 -2.62 -12.21
C ARG A 40 4.01 -2.51 -13.44
N GLY A 41 3.39 -2.31 -14.59
CA GLY A 41 4.09 -1.99 -15.85
C GLY A 41 4.62 -3.21 -16.59
N SER A 42 4.37 -4.42 -16.09
CA SER A 42 4.62 -5.71 -16.76
C SER A 42 3.58 -6.73 -16.28
N ASP A 43 3.50 -7.87 -16.95
CA ASP A 43 2.69 -9.00 -16.49
C ASP A 43 3.41 -9.82 -15.39
N ASP A 44 4.63 -9.42 -15.00
CA ASP A 44 5.46 -10.11 -14.01
C ASP A 44 5.26 -9.53 -12.60
N LEU A 45 5.32 -10.40 -11.58
CA LEU A 45 5.24 -10.00 -10.18
C LEU A 45 6.60 -9.50 -9.68
N ASP A 46 6.63 -8.25 -9.23
CA ASP A 46 7.78 -7.61 -8.62
C ASP A 46 7.50 -7.16 -7.18
N ILE A 47 8.57 -6.93 -6.42
CA ILE A 47 8.50 -6.40 -5.05
C ILE A 47 8.51 -4.87 -5.09
N TYR A 48 7.48 -4.26 -4.49
CA TYR A 48 7.37 -2.81 -4.36
C TYR A 48 7.40 -2.41 -2.89
N THR A 49 7.83 -1.17 -2.63
CA THR A 49 7.71 -0.54 -1.32
C THR A 49 6.94 0.77 -1.44
N LEU A 50 6.10 1.05 -0.44
CA LEU A 50 5.38 2.31 -0.28
C LEU A 50 5.83 2.99 1.00
N ASN A 51 6.16 4.28 0.92
CA ASN A 51 6.41 5.13 2.08
C ASN A 51 5.12 5.83 2.52
N ILE A 52 4.82 5.77 3.81
CA ILE A 52 3.54 6.23 4.38
C ILE A 52 3.50 7.76 4.59
N GLU A 53 4.65 8.41 4.79
CA GLU A 53 4.74 9.87 4.97
C GLU A 53 4.54 10.65 3.66
N SER A 54 4.83 10.00 2.52
CA SER A 54 4.65 10.58 1.18
C SER A 54 3.18 10.86 0.86
N MET A 55 2.25 10.34 1.68
CA MET A 55 0.82 10.59 1.64
C MET A 55 0.51 11.99 2.21
N LYS A 56 0.98 13.05 1.54
CA LYS A 56 0.46 14.39 1.82
C LYS A 56 -1.03 14.38 1.51
N LYS A 57 -1.81 14.58 2.56
CA LYS A 57 -3.24 14.89 2.53
C LYS A 57 -3.49 15.93 1.44
N ILE A 58 -4.07 15.50 0.32
CA ILE A 58 -4.71 16.43 -0.61
C ILE A 58 -5.94 16.92 0.16
N ILE A 59 -5.79 18.09 0.78
CA ILE A 59 -6.90 18.89 1.31
C ILE A 59 -7.74 19.44 0.17
#